data_AF-A0A972VJ67-F1
#
_entry.id   AF-A0A972VJ67-F1
#
_cell.length_a   1.000
_cell.length_b   1.000
_cell.length_c   1.000
_cell.angle_alpha   90.00
_cell.angle_beta   90.00
_cell.angle_gamma   90.00
#
_symmetry.space_group_name_H-M   'P 1'
#
loop_
_entity.id
_entity.type
_entity.pdbx_description
1 polymer ?
#
loop_
_entity_poly.entity_id
_entity_poly.type
_entity_poly.pdbx_seq_one_letter_code
_entity_poly.pdbx_strand_id
1 'polypeptide(L)' 'MDQILLEKLNSIEKKIDLKHSHRYLDIKETSEFTSLSISTIRRAVNKGQLNCSRKLGKLLFQESDIQRWLNG' A
#
# COMPACT_ATOMS: atom_id res chain seq x y z
N MET A 1 13.31 -32.41 -14.78
CA MET A 1 14.59 -31.79 -15.16
C MET A 1 14.59 -30.27 -14.99
N ASP A 2 13.62 -29.64 -14.31
CA ASP A 2 13.62 -28.17 -14.08
C ASP A 2 13.31 -27.75 -12.63
N GLN A 3 13.46 -28.64 -11.65
CA GLN A 3 13.13 -28.32 -10.24
C GLN A 3 13.97 -27.15 -9.70
N ILE A 4 15.25 -27.07 -10.10
CA ILE A 4 16.15 -25.99 -9.70
C ILE A 4 15.70 -24.63 -10.27
N LEU A 5 15.15 -24.61 -11.49
CA LEU A 5 14.66 -23.38 -12.10
C LEU A 5 13.40 -22.90 -11.38
N LEU A 6 12.48 -23.81 -11.06
CA LEU A 6 11.26 -23.50 -10.32
C LEU A 6 11.55 -23.01 -8.90
N GLU A 7 12.50 -23.63 -8.18
CA GLU A 7 12.92 -23.17 -6.85
C GLU A 7 13.53 -21.76 -6.89
N LYS A 8 14.34 -21.46 -7.91
CA LYS A 8 14.90 -20.12 -8.10
C LYS A 8 13.83 -19.08 -8.38
N LEU A 9 12.85 -19.40 -9.23
CA LEU A 9 11.72 -18.51 -9.53
C LEU A 9 10.89 -18.23 -8.27
N ASN A 10 10.53 -19.27 -7.51
CA ASN A 10 9.76 -19.14 -6.27
C ASN A 10 10.53 -18.32 -5.21
N SER A 11 11.86 -18.45 -5.16
CA SER A 11 12.71 -17.68 -4.24
C SER A 11 12.76 -16.19 -4.61
N ILE A 12 12.82 -15.88 -5.91
CA ILE A 12 12.78 -14.50 -6.41
C ILE A 12 11.41 -13.87 -6.13
N GLU A 13 10.32 -14.59 -6.42
CA GLU A 13 8.95 -14.13 -6.18
C GLU A 13 8.72 -13.79 -4.71
N LYS A 14 9.08 -14.69 -3.78
CA LYS A 14 8.99 -14.44 -2.33
C LYS A 14 9.78 -13.21 -1.87
N LYS A 15 10.97 -12.99 -2.43
CA LYS A 15 11.81 -11.82 -2.08
C LYS A 15 11.22 -10.51 -2.58
N ILE A 16 10.51 -10.54 -3.70
CA ILE A 16 9.80 -9.37 -4.23
C ILE A 16 8.62 -9.05 -3.30
N ASP A 17 7.78 -10.04 -2.97
CA ASP A 17 6.63 -9.85 -2.06
C ASP A 17 7.00 -9.28 -0.69
N LEU A 18 8.07 -9.79 -0.07
CA LEU A 18 8.56 -9.29 1.23
C LEU A 18 8.91 -7.80 1.22
N LYS A 19 9.32 -7.26 0.06
CA LYS A 19 9.70 -5.84 -0.08
C LYS A 19 8.48 -4.92 -0.18
N HIS A 20 7.32 -5.44 -0.56
CA HIS A 20 6.08 -4.67 -0.71
C HIS A 20 5.29 -4.51 0.59
N SER A 21 5.41 -5.46 1.53
CA SER A 21 4.66 -5.50 2.80
C SER A 21 4.82 -4.28 3.72
N HIS A 22 5.92 -3.51 3.60
CA HIS A 22 6.19 -2.35 4.45
C HIS A 22 6.28 -1.03 3.67
N ARG A 23 5.67 -0.97 2.48
CA ARG A 23 5.67 0.25 1.69
C ARG A 23 4.60 1.21 2.22
N TYR A 24 5.05 2.41 2.60
CA TYR A 24 4.13 3.54 2.75
C TYR A 24 3.83 4.11 1.37
N LEU A 25 2.56 4.32 1.09
CA LEU A 25 2.06 4.96 -0.12
C LEU A 25 1.87 6.44 0.14
N ASP A 26 2.27 7.28 -0.82
CA ASP A 26 1.89 8.69 -0.80
C ASP A 26 0.42 8.86 -1.25
N ILE A 27 -0.09 10.10 -1.22
CA ILE A 27 -1.48 10.35 -1.57
C ILE A 27 -1.80 10.11 -3.05
N LYS A 28 -0.83 10.22 -3.96
CA LYS A 28 -1.02 9.93 -5.39
C LYS A 28 -1.05 8.43 -5.62
N GLU A 29 -0.10 7.70 -5.04
CA GLU A 29 -0.08 6.23 -5.06
C GLU A 29 -1.35 5.67 -4.42
N THR A 30 -1.84 6.26 -3.33
CA THR A 30 -3.12 5.87 -2.70
C THR A 30 -4.32 6.16 -3.60
N SER A 31 -4.29 7.26 -4.36
CA SER A 31 -5.33 7.61 -5.33
C SER A 31 -5.40 6.59 -6.46
N GLU A 32 -4.25 6.17 -6.98
CA GLU A 32 -4.14 5.12 -8.00
C GLU A 32 -4.59 3.76 -7.44
N PHE A 33 -4.15 3.41 -6.24
CA PHE A 33 -4.49 2.14 -5.57
C PHE A 33 -6.00 2.00 -5.31
N THR A 34 -6.63 3.07 -4.81
CA THR A 34 -8.06 3.05 -4.47
C THR A 34 -8.98 3.42 -5.64
N SER A 35 -8.43 3.88 -6.76
CA SER A 35 -9.18 4.52 -7.86
C SER A 35 -10.06 5.70 -7.41
N LEU A 36 -9.78 6.30 -6.24
CA LEU A 36 -10.51 7.45 -5.71
C LEU A 36 -9.72 8.74 -5.93
N SER A 37 -10.43 9.87 -6.02
CA SER A 37 -9.75 11.16 -6.10
C SER A 37 -8.99 11.51 -4.82
N ILE A 38 -7.87 12.22 -4.97
CA ILE A 38 -7.07 12.80 -3.88
C ILE A 38 -7.96 13.59 -2.90
N SER A 39 -8.95 14.34 -3.41
CA SER A 39 -9.88 15.11 -2.59
C SER A 39 -10.75 14.23 -1.69
N THR A 40 -11.16 13.05 -2.17
CA THR A 40 -11.90 12.06 -1.38
C THR A 40 -11.02 11.47 -0.28
N ILE A 41 -9.77 11.14 -0.60
CA ILE A 41 -8.80 10.63 0.38
C ILE A 41 -8.53 11.67 1.48
N ARG A 42 -8.33 12.94 1.12
CA ARG A 42 -8.17 14.04 2.10
C ARG A 42 -9.39 14.18 3.01
N ARG A 43 -10.61 14.06 2.46
CA ARG A 43 -11.84 14.08 3.26
C ARG A 43 -11.89 12.91 4.23
N ALA A 44 -11.53 11.69 3.81
CA ALA A 44 -11.51 10.52 4.68
C ALA A 44 -10.52 10.68 5.83
N VAL A 45 -9.32 11.21 5.55
CA VAL A 45 -8.32 11.56 6.56
C VAL A 45 -8.85 12.62 7.53
N ASN A 46 -9.45 13.69 7.03
CA ASN A 46 -10.00 14.77 7.87
C ASN A 46 -11.17 14.30 8.75
N LYS A 47 -11.95 13.32 8.28
CA LYS A 47 -13.01 12.66 9.05
C LYS A 47 -12.47 11.63 10.06
N GLY A 48 -11.18 11.32 10.05
CA GLY A 48 -10.57 10.29 10.89
C GLY A 48 -10.90 8.85 10.48
N GLN A 49 -11.42 8.64 9.27
CA GLN A 49 -11.80 7.31 8.76
C GLN A 49 -10.61 6.55 8.19
N LEU A 50 -9.63 7.27 7.64
CA LEU A 50 -8.41 6.70 7.07
C LEU A 50 -7.19 7.15 7.89
N ASN A 51 -6.49 6.19 8.47
CA ASN A 51 -5.26 6.45 9.19
C ASN A 51 -4.13 6.85 8.23
N CYS A 52 -3.36 7.86 8.65
CA CYS A 52 -2.20 8.33 7.92
C CYS A 52 -1.07 8.73 8.86
N SER A 53 0.16 8.45 8.42
CA SER A 53 1.37 8.99 9.04
C SER A 53 1.66 10.37 8.48
N ARG A 54 1.82 11.34 9.37
CA ARG A 54 2.13 12.74 9.05
C ARG A 54 3.59 13.00 9.33
N LYS A 55 4.47 12.63 8.39
CA LYS A 55 5.91 12.91 8.51
C LYS A 55 6.28 14.07 7.60
N LEU A 56 6.85 15.14 8.17
CA LEU A 56 7.38 16.30 7.44
C LEU A 56 6.37 16.91 6.43
N GLY A 57 5.10 17.00 6.81
CA GLY A 57 4.04 17.60 5.98
C GLY A 57 3.53 16.72 4.83
N LYS A 58 4.05 15.50 4.67
CA LYS A 58 3.52 14.51 3.72
C LYS A 58 2.54 13.57 4.41
N LEU A 59 1.49 13.21 3.67
CA LEU A 59 0.57 12.14 4.05
C LEU A 59 1.10 10.82 3.49
N LEU A 60 1.37 9.89 4.40
CA LEU A 60 1.83 8.55 4.09
C LEU A 60 0.83 7.54 4.64
N PHE A 61 0.49 6.55 3.84
CA PHE A 61 -0.54 5.57 4.14
C PHE A 61 0.08 4.18 4.14
N GLN A 62 -0.26 3.35 5.14
CA GLN A 62 0.03 1.93 5.04
C GLN A 62 -1.04 1.26 4.18
N GLU A 63 -0.64 0.31 3.34
CA GLU A 63 -1.58 -0.44 2.51
C GLU A 63 -2.62 -1.19 3.36
N SER A 64 -2.20 -1.76 4.49
CA SER A 64 -3.09 -2.43 5.46
C SER A 64 -4.17 -1.51 6.01
N ASP A 65 -3.83 -0.26 6.32
CA ASP A 65 -4.80 0.74 6.79
C ASP A 65 -5.79 1.14 5.69
N ILE A 66 -5.33 1.24 4.44
CA ILE A 66 -6.19 1.51 3.27
C ILE A 66 -7.16 0.34 3.05
N GLN A 67 -6.64 -0.89 3.05
CA GLN A 67 -7.44 -2.11 2.91
C GLN A 67 -8.50 -2.23 4.01
N ARG A 68 -8.12 -1.98 5.28
CA ARG A 68 -9.10 -1.94 6.38
C ARG A 68 -10.16 -0.89 6.16
N TRP A 69 -9.77 0.32 5.75
CA TRP A 69 -10.71 1.41 5.49
C TRP A 69 -11.69 1.10 4.34
N LEU A 70 -11.23 0.41 3.27
CA LEU A 70 -12.09 0.00 2.16
C LEU A 70 -13.06 -1.14 2.54
N ASN A 71 -12.63 -2.05 3.43
CA ASN A 71 -13.42 -3.22 3.82
C ASN A 71 -14.41 -2.96 4.96
N GLY A 72 -14.33 -1.81 5.63
CA GLY A 72 -15.24 -1.40 6.72
C GLY A 72 -14.92 -2.00 8.07
#